data_AF-A0A290S621-F1
#
_entry.id   AF-A0A290S621-F1
#
_cell.length_a   1.000
_cell.length_b   1.000
_cell.length_c   1.000
_cell.angle_alpha   90.00
_cell.angle_beta   90.00
_cell.angle_gamma   90.00
#
_symmetry.space_group_name_H-M   'P 1'
#
loop_
_entity.id
_entity.type
_entity.pdbx_description
1 polymer ?
#
loop_
_entity_poly.entity_id
_entity_poly.type
_entity_poly.pdbx_seq_one_letter_code
_entity_poly.pdbx_strand_id
1 'polypeptide(L)'
;MPGFQQNPYNWIKQAKALVLSSDFEGLPTVLIEALAVGTPVVSTNCTFGPSEILTGELSKYLVPAGQSEALANAVKQVLADKPNVENADILKQVQAEQVALQYLALAN
;
A
#
# COMPACT_ATOMS: atom_id res chain seq x y z
N MET A 1 15.63 4.95 15.29
CA MET A 1 15.13 4.96 13.89
C MET A 1 15.95 5.95 13.07
N PRO A 2 16.09 5.76 11.75
CA PRO A 2 17.00 6.56 10.91
C PRO A 2 16.53 8.00 10.61
N GLY A 3 15.33 8.41 11.07
CA GLY A 3 14.80 9.76 10.80
C GLY A 3 14.35 9.93 9.34
N PHE A 4 14.30 11.18 8.86
CA PHE A 4 14.00 11.46 7.46
C PHE A 4 15.05 10.82 6.54
N GLN A 5 14.60 10.16 5.48
CA GLN A 5 15.47 9.53 4.49
C GLN A 5 15.18 10.15 3.12
N GLN A 6 16.20 10.67 2.46
CA GLN A 6 16.06 11.21 1.10
C GLN A 6 15.70 10.13 0.07
N ASN A 7 16.18 8.90 0.29
CA ASN A 7 15.80 7.73 -0.49
C ASN A 7 15.28 6.62 0.45
N PRO A 8 13.97 6.60 0.75
CA PRO A 8 13.37 5.59 1.63
C PRO A 8 13.25 4.21 0.96
N TYR A 9 13.32 4.13 -0.38
CA TYR A 9 13.07 2.89 -1.13
C TYR A 9 14.05 1.76 -0.79
N ASN A 10 15.30 2.09 -0.41
CA ASN A 10 16.27 1.10 0.05
C ASN A 10 15.81 0.37 1.32
N TRP A 11 15.13 1.08 2.22
CA TRP A 11 14.58 0.52 3.45
C TRP A 11 13.30 -0.24 3.18
N ILE A 12 12.40 0.35 2.38
CA ILE A 12 11.11 -0.26 2.03
C ILE A 12 11.34 -1.60 1.33
N LYS A 13 12.21 -1.64 0.30
CA LYS A 13 12.52 -2.86 -0.47
C LYS A 13 13.12 -3.99 0.37
N GLN A 14 13.84 -3.66 1.44
CA GLN A 14 14.46 -4.65 2.34
C GLN A 14 13.53 -5.07 3.49
N ALA A 15 12.41 -4.37 3.69
CA ALA A 15 11.44 -4.72 4.72
C ALA A 15 10.69 -6.00 4.34
N LYS A 16 10.34 -6.80 5.35
CA LYS A 16 9.50 -7.99 5.14
C LYS A 16 8.02 -7.63 4.90
N ALA A 17 7.60 -6.50 5.42
CA ALA A 17 6.30 -5.90 5.20
C ALA A 17 6.35 -4.40 5.57
N LEU A 18 5.52 -3.60 4.93
CA LEU A 18 5.18 -2.25 5.36
C LEU A 18 3.82 -2.25 6.05
N VAL A 19 3.69 -1.56 7.19
CA VAL A 19 2.46 -1.51 7.98
C VAL A 19 2.00 -0.07 8.10
N LEU A 20 0.76 0.21 7.69
CA LEU A 20 0.12 1.51 7.84
C LEU A 20 -1.05 1.40 8.83
N SER A 21 -1.04 2.23 9.87
CA SER A 21 -2.07 2.25 10.91
C SER A 21 -2.66 3.65 11.08
N SER A 22 -2.78 4.39 9.98
CA SER A 22 -3.35 5.75 9.96
C SER A 22 -4.82 5.73 10.35
N ASP A 23 -5.29 6.85 10.91
CA ASP A 23 -6.71 7.09 11.19
C ASP A 23 -7.45 7.68 9.99
N PHE A 24 -6.75 8.46 9.15
CA PHE A 24 -7.27 9.08 7.94
C PHE A 24 -6.18 9.24 6.88
N GLU A 25 -6.58 9.12 5.61
CA GLU A 25 -5.71 9.28 4.44
C GLU A 25 -6.50 9.88 3.26
N GLY A 26 -5.79 10.30 2.21
CA GLY A 26 -6.38 10.58 0.89
C GLY A 26 -6.11 9.43 -0.06
N LEU A 27 -4.85 9.31 -0.47
CA LEU A 27 -4.31 8.17 -1.20
C LEU A 27 -2.93 7.88 -0.61
N PRO A 28 -2.77 6.89 0.27
CA PRO A 28 -1.52 6.67 0.98
C PRO A 28 -0.46 6.11 0.01
N THR A 29 0.32 7.00 -0.60
CA THR A 29 1.31 6.67 -1.62
C THR A 29 2.34 5.68 -1.12
N VAL A 30 2.64 5.66 0.18
CA VAL A 30 3.60 4.72 0.78
C VAL A 30 3.17 3.25 0.61
N LEU A 31 1.87 2.96 0.54
CA LEU A 31 1.39 1.61 0.21
C LEU A 31 1.72 1.27 -1.25
N ILE A 32 1.47 2.21 -2.16
CA ILE A 32 1.73 2.05 -3.60
C ILE A 32 3.24 1.91 -3.87
N GLU A 33 4.05 2.74 -3.22
CA GLU A 33 5.51 2.71 -3.28
C GLU A 33 6.09 1.38 -2.78
N ALA A 34 5.55 0.85 -1.68
CA ALA A 34 5.94 -0.47 -1.18
C ALA A 34 5.63 -1.58 -2.18
N LEU A 35 4.41 -1.60 -2.73
CA LEU A 35 4.02 -2.57 -3.76
C LEU A 35 4.93 -2.44 -5.00
N ALA A 36 5.25 -1.21 -5.42
CA ALA A 36 6.10 -0.94 -6.58
C ALA A 36 7.53 -1.46 -6.44
N VAL A 37 8.06 -1.55 -5.20
CA VAL A 37 9.40 -2.13 -4.94
C VAL A 37 9.35 -3.59 -4.49
N GLY A 38 8.19 -4.24 -4.55
CA GLY A 38 8.02 -5.66 -4.23
C GLY A 38 7.81 -5.96 -2.74
N THR A 39 7.50 -4.95 -1.92
CA THR A 39 7.32 -5.10 -0.48
C THR A 39 5.84 -5.34 -0.13
N PRO A 40 5.49 -6.45 0.53
CA PRO A 40 4.12 -6.69 1.01
C PRO A 40 3.64 -5.62 1.98
N VAL A 41 2.34 -5.37 2.01
CA VAL A 41 1.74 -4.32 2.84
C VAL A 41 0.59 -4.84 3.68
N VAL A 42 0.40 -4.23 4.85
CA VAL A 42 -0.76 -4.39 5.72
C VAL A 42 -1.25 -3.00 6.07
N SER A 43 -2.55 -2.76 5.99
CA SER A 43 -3.13 -1.45 6.33
C SER A 43 -4.38 -1.59 7.17
N THR A 44 -4.63 -0.61 8.03
CA THR A 44 -5.99 -0.31 8.48
C THR A 44 -6.83 0.20 7.30
N ASN A 45 -8.11 -0.10 7.31
CA ASN A 45 -9.14 0.42 6.42
C ASN A 45 -9.62 1.77 6.96
N CYS A 46 -8.72 2.74 6.99
CA CYS A 46 -9.06 4.10 7.35
C CYS A 46 -9.70 4.84 6.17
N THR A 47 -10.43 5.90 6.51
CA THR A 47 -11.09 6.77 5.53
C THR A 47 -10.07 7.82 5.03
N PHE A 48 -9.70 7.91 3.75
CA PHE A 48 -10.01 7.12 2.55
C PHE A 48 -8.71 6.53 1.97
N GLY A 49 -8.77 5.73 0.91
CA GLY A 49 -7.60 5.34 0.11
C GLY A 49 -7.13 3.88 0.25
N PRO A 50 -6.85 3.32 1.44
CA PRO A 50 -6.36 1.94 1.57
C PRO A 50 -7.23 0.89 0.87
N SER A 51 -8.55 1.04 0.89
CA SER A 51 -9.50 0.14 0.23
C SER A 51 -9.45 0.19 -1.30
N GLU A 52 -8.95 1.28 -1.88
CA GLU A 52 -8.73 1.42 -3.33
C GLU A 52 -7.41 0.77 -3.78
N ILE A 53 -6.45 0.63 -2.85
CA ILE A 53 -5.12 0.08 -3.11
C ILE A 53 -5.08 -1.44 -2.84
N LEU A 54 -5.65 -1.90 -1.72
CA LEU A 54 -5.62 -3.31 -1.30
C LEU A 54 -6.87 -4.05 -1.77
N THR A 55 -6.91 -4.34 -3.07
CA THR A 55 -8.00 -5.04 -3.73
C THR A 55 -7.67 -6.52 -4.00
N GLY A 56 -8.68 -7.30 -4.40
CA GLY A 56 -8.50 -8.72 -4.75
C GLY A 56 -7.83 -9.52 -3.63
N GLU A 57 -6.79 -10.27 -3.96
CA GLU A 57 -6.02 -11.09 -3.00
C GLU A 57 -5.29 -10.27 -1.94
N LEU A 58 -5.07 -8.96 -2.15
CA LEU A 58 -4.42 -8.10 -1.15
C LEU A 58 -5.41 -7.58 -0.10
N SER A 59 -6.72 -7.65 -0.37
CA SER A 59 -7.75 -7.19 0.57
C SER A 59 -7.74 -7.94 1.91
N LYS A 60 -7.20 -9.16 1.97
CA LYS A 60 -7.01 -9.91 3.22
C LYS A 60 -6.05 -9.25 4.21
N TYR A 61 -5.22 -8.31 3.75
CA TYR A 61 -4.29 -7.54 4.59
C TYR A 61 -4.82 -6.15 4.93
N LEU A 62 -6.08 -5.88 4.59
CA LEU A 62 -6.80 -4.67 4.95
C LEU A 62 -7.71 -4.97 6.15
N VAL A 63 -7.40 -4.40 7.31
CA VAL A 63 -8.12 -4.67 8.57
C VAL A 63 -8.93 -3.47 9.03
N PRO A 64 -9.97 -3.60 9.86
CA PRO A 64 -10.68 -2.45 10.38
C PRO A 64 -9.77 -1.49 11.18
N ALA A 65 -9.98 -0.18 11.04
CA ALA A 65 -9.28 0.83 11.84
C ALA A 65 -9.59 0.67 13.35
N GLY A 66 -8.63 1.05 14.20
CA GLY A 66 -8.76 0.93 15.66
C GLY A 66 -8.67 -0.49 16.23
N GLN A 67 -8.50 -1.52 15.39
CA GLN A 67 -8.40 -2.92 15.84
C GLN A 67 -6.95 -3.42 15.81
N SER A 68 -6.21 -3.11 16.88
CA SER A 68 -4.79 -3.47 17.01
C SER A 68 -4.52 -4.98 16.95
N GLU A 69 -5.41 -5.81 17.50
CA GLU A 69 -5.29 -7.28 17.42
C GLU A 69 -5.47 -7.78 15.99
N ALA A 70 -6.42 -7.21 15.24
CA ALA A 70 -6.62 -7.55 13.83
C ALA A 70 -5.38 -7.17 13.00
N LEU A 71 -4.83 -5.97 13.24
CA LEU A 71 -3.59 -5.53 12.59
C LEU A 71 -2.42 -6.47 12.90
N ALA A 72 -2.24 -6.85 14.16
CA ALA A 72 -1.18 -7.77 14.56
C ALA A 72 -1.32 -9.15 13.90
N ASN A 73 -2.55 -9.66 13.76
CA ASN A 73 -2.80 -10.93 13.09
C ASN A 73 -2.54 -10.83 11.58
N ALA A 74 -2.95 -9.74 10.92
CA ALA A 74 -2.64 -9.51 9.51
C ALA A 74 -1.13 -9.39 9.26
N VAL A 75 -0.37 -8.77 10.17
CA VAL A 75 1.10 -8.75 10.11
C VAL A 75 1.69 -10.16 10.20
N LYS A 76 1.19 -11.02 11.10
CA LYS A 76 1.64 -12.42 11.15
C LYS A 76 1.31 -13.16 9.84
N GLN A 77 0.12 -12.93 9.31
CA GLN A 77 -0.35 -13.57 8.10
C GLN A 77 0.49 -13.17 6.88
N VAL A 78 0.73 -11.87 6.65
CA VAL A 78 1.51 -11.41 5.48
C VAL A 78 2.95 -11.95 5.51
N LEU A 79 3.54 -12.09 6.70
CA LEU A 79 4.88 -12.64 6.88
C LEU A 79 4.95 -14.15 6.62
N ALA A 80 3.85 -14.87 6.85
CA ALA A 80 3.72 -16.30 6.57
C ALA A 80 3.42 -16.55 5.08
N ASP A 81 2.41 -15.86 4.53
CA ASP A 81 1.92 -16.02 3.17
C ASP A 81 2.94 -15.54 2.12
N LYS A 82 3.66 -14.44 2.42
CA LYS A 82 4.58 -13.75 1.49
C LYS A 82 3.94 -13.54 0.11
N PRO A 83 2.86 -12.75 0.03
CA PRO A 83 2.10 -12.60 -1.21
C PRO A 83 2.99 -12.04 -2.33
N ASN A 84 2.74 -12.48 -3.56
CA ASN A 84 3.29 -11.80 -4.72
C ASN A 84 2.52 -10.47 -4.91
N VAL A 85 3.25 -9.36 -4.88
CA VAL A 85 2.69 -8.01 -5.00
C VAL A 85 3.03 -7.31 -6.32
N GLU A 86 3.84 -7.94 -7.18
CA GLU A 86 4.33 -7.32 -8.44
C GLU A 86 3.19 -6.95 -9.40
N ASN A 87 2.06 -7.64 -9.32
CA ASN A 87 0.90 -7.45 -10.19
C ASN A 87 -0.28 -6.76 -9.50
N ALA A 88 -0.05 -6.06 -8.38
CA ALA A 88 -1.12 -5.32 -7.70
C ALA A 88 -1.82 -4.35 -8.67
N ASP A 89 -3.16 -4.39 -8.72
CA ASP A 89 -3.93 -3.68 -9.74
C ASP A 89 -3.69 -2.17 -9.75
N ILE A 90 -3.49 -1.58 -8.58
CA ILE A 90 -3.18 -0.16 -8.41
C ILE A 90 -1.94 0.28 -9.21
N LEU A 91 -0.93 -0.59 -9.36
CA LEU A 91 0.32 -0.27 -10.06
C LEU A 91 0.10 0.01 -11.55
N LYS A 92 -0.95 -0.59 -12.14
CA LYS A 92 -1.35 -0.32 -13.53
C LYS A 92 -2.08 1.02 -13.64
N GLN A 93 -2.86 1.38 -12.61
CA GLN A 93 -3.67 2.58 -12.60
C GLN A 93 -2.84 3.85 -12.38
N VAL A 94 -1.78 3.75 -11.57
CA VAL A 94 -0.93 4.90 -11.22
C VAL A 94 0.28 5.10 -12.13
N GLN A 95 0.33 4.40 -13.28
CA GLN A 95 1.38 4.64 -14.27
C GLN A 95 1.30 6.07 -14.78
N ALA A 96 2.45 6.76 -14.84
CA ALA A 96 2.52 8.17 -15.20
C ALA A 96 1.82 8.47 -16.54
N GLU A 97 1.98 7.58 -17.54
CA GLU A 97 1.31 7.70 -18.84
C GLU A 97 -0.21 7.62 -18.71
N GLN A 98 -0.73 6.63 -17.97
CA GLN A 98 -2.18 6.44 -17.77
C GLN A 98 -2.79 7.64 -17.05
N VAL A 99 -2.14 8.13 -15.99
CA VAL A 99 -2.58 9.32 -15.26
C VAL A 99 -2.53 10.55 -16.18
N ALA A 100 -1.46 10.76 -16.93
CA ALA A 100 -1.35 11.89 -17.86
C ALA A 100 -2.47 11.88 -18.92
N LEU A 101 -2.79 10.72 -19.48
CA LEU A 101 -3.90 10.56 -20.43
C LEU A 101 -5.26 10.92 -19.80
N GLN A 102 -5.51 10.52 -18.55
CA GLN A 102 -6.74 10.89 -17.84
C GLN A 102 -6.84 12.40 -17.62
N TYR A 103 -5.73 13.07 -17.26
CA TYR A 103 -5.72 14.53 -17.13
C TYR A 103 -5.99 15.24 -18.48
N LEU A 104 -5.39 14.76 -19.57
CA LEU A 104 -5.64 15.31 -20.91
C LEU A 104 -7.11 15.16 -21.33
N ALA A 105 -7.76 14.06 -20.96
CA ALA A 105 -9.18 13.83 -21.24
C ALA A 105 -10.11 14.81 -20.53
N LEU A 106 -9.69 15.44 -19.42
CA LEU A 106 -10.46 16.48 -18.71
C LEU A 106 -10.31 17.87 -19.35
N ALA A 107 -9.33 18.06 -20.22
CA ALA A 107 -9.05 19.34 -20.89
C ALA A 107 -9.80 19.51 -22.21
N ASN A 108 -10.46 18.47 -22.69
CA ASN A 108 -11.32 18.46 -23.89
C ASN A 108 -12.79 18.43 -23.51
#